data_AF-A0A5B7CS66-F1
#
_entry.id   AF-A0A5B7CS66-F1
#
_cell.length_a   1.000
_cell.length_b   1.000
_cell.length_c   1.000
_cell.angle_alpha   90.00
_cell.angle_beta   90.00
_cell.angle_gamma   90.00
#
_symmetry.space_group_name_H-M   'P 1'
#
loop_
_entity.id
_entity.type
_entity.pdbx_description
1 polymer ?
#
loop_
_entity_poly.entity_id
_entity_poly.type
_entity_poly.pdbx_seq_one_letter_code
_entity_poly.pdbx_strand_id
1 'polypeptide(L)'
;MEHDRFKEALARQRSEDSQLLEAKVETELDRQRQQLDVEYKKRVMDMKEELEGELRSQLKRQAAAHSDHLADVLYVQEKDLENKWSSILQDKVQSEKDTYLSSLAKIQGQLHGLQSFLVLDAFEYLPGSEVRNEEVAVDSLSIYDILARARYCLEKDDLCMSVRYMNLLRGEARNVASGWLKEARLTLETRQAAYALLAHAAATAVQAL
;
A
#
# COMPACT_ATOMS: atom_id res chain seq x y z
N MET A 1 -101.27 62.34 -59.04
CA MET A 1 -100.21 62.55 -60.06
C MET A 1 -98.96 63.17 -59.41
N GLU A 2 -98.97 64.41 -58.92
CA GLU A 2 -97.75 64.98 -58.29
C GLU A 2 -97.45 64.43 -56.88
N HIS A 3 -98.48 64.20 -56.07
CA HIS A 3 -98.32 63.66 -54.71
C HIS A 3 -97.82 62.20 -54.70
N ASP A 4 -98.19 61.42 -55.72
CA ASP A 4 -97.75 60.03 -55.89
C ASP A 4 -96.29 59.96 -56.33
N ARG A 5 -95.87 60.83 -57.26
CA ARG A 5 -94.47 60.96 -57.69
C ARG A 5 -93.55 61.37 -56.55
N PHE A 6 -94.00 62.27 -55.67
CA PHE A 6 -93.21 62.67 -54.50
C PHE A 6 -93.04 61.51 -53.50
N LYS A 7 -94.10 60.74 -53.21
CA LYS A 7 -94.00 59.53 -52.38
C LYS A 7 -93.09 58.47 -53.01
N GLU A 8 -93.14 58.28 -54.32
CA GLU A 8 -92.24 57.38 -55.05
C GLU A 8 -90.78 57.84 -54.96
N ALA A 9 -90.51 59.14 -55.11
CA ALA A 9 -89.18 59.71 -54.97
C ALA A 9 -88.63 59.55 -53.54
N LEU A 10 -89.47 59.75 -52.53
CA LEU A 10 -89.09 59.60 -51.13
C LEU A 10 -88.85 58.13 -50.74
N ALA A 11 -89.61 57.20 -51.33
CA ALA A 11 -89.39 55.77 -51.20
C ALA A 11 -88.09 55.32 -51.88
N ARG A 12 -87.78 55.85 -53.08
CA ARG A 12 -86.49 55.65 -53.75
C ARG A 12 -85.33 56.14 -52.89
N GLN A 13 -85.41 57.38 -52.40
CA GLN A 13 -84.36 57.95 -51.55
C GLN A 13 -84.14 57.12 -50.29
N ARG A 14 -85.20 56.67 -49.61
CA ARG A 14 -85.07 55.78 -48.44
C ARG A 14 -84.42 54.43 -48.79
N SER A 15 -84.77 53.86 -49.94
CA SER A 15 -84.16 52.61 -50.41
C SER A 15 -82.68 52.81 -50.74
N GLU A 16 -82.33 53.90 -51.42
CA GLU A 16 -80.95 54.26 -51.78
C GLU A 16 -80.11 54.55 -50.53
N ASP A 17 -80.63 55.33 -49.58
CA ASP A 17 -79.98 55.63 -48.31
C ASP A 17 -79.76 54.35 -47.47
N SER A 18 -80.74 53.42 -47.47
CA SER A 18 -80.60 52.13 -46.79
C SER A 18 -79.52 51.26 -47.43
N GLN A 19 -79.48 51.19 -48.77
CA GLN A 19 -78.46 50.44 -49.50
C GLN A 19 -77.06 51.03 -49.29
N LEU A 20 -76.93 52.36 -49.27
CA LEU A 20 -75.67 53.04 -48.96
C LEU A 20 -75.21 52.79 -47.53
N LEU A 21 -76.14 52.75 -46.58
CA LEU A 21 -75.83 52.44 -45.17
C LEU A 21 -75.38 50.99 -45.02
N GLU A 22 -76.09 50.04 -45.62
CA GLU A 22 -75.71 48.62 -45.62
C GLU A 22 -74.33 48.41 -46.25
N ALA A 23 -74.06 49.02 -47.41
CA ALA A 23 -72.75 48.95 -48.05
C ALA A 23 -71.63 49.55 -47.18
N LYS A 24 -71.90 50.65 -46.47
CA LYS A 24 -70.94 51.22 -45.50
C LYS A 24 -70.71 50.30 -44.30
N VAL A 25 -71.76 49.70 -43.76
CA VAL A 25 -71.64 48.75 -42.65
C VAL A 25 -70.85 47.52 -43.07
N GLU A 26 -71.09 47.00 -44.27
CA GLU A 26 -70.38 45.82 -44.80
C GLU A 26 -68.90 46.11 -45.05
N THR A 27 -68.57 47.27 -45.64
CA THR A 27 -67.17 47.68 -45.83
C THR A 27 -66.42 47.90 -44.50
N GLU A 28 -67.06 48.50 -43.50
CA GLU A 28 -66.45 48.64 -42.16
C GLU A 28 -66.32 47.29 -41.43
N LEU A 29 -67.30 46.40 -41.57
CA LEU A 29 -67.23 45.03 -41.05
C LEU A 29 -66.05 44.26 -41.65
N ASP A 30 -65.87 44.34 -42.97
CA ASP A 30 -64.77 43.69 -43.66
C ASP A 30 -63.42 44.29 -43.25
N ARG A 31 -63.34 45.61 -43.10
CA ARG A 31 -62.15 46.29 -42.57
C ARG A 31 -61.80 45.80 -41.16
N GLN A 32 -62.78 45.71 -40.27
CA GLN A 32 -62.56 45.21 -38.90
C GLN A 32 -62.14 43.74 -38.89
N ARG A 33 -62.77 42.89 -39.72
CA ARG A 33 -62.39 41.47 -39.87
C ARG A 33 -60.95 41.33 -40.35
N GLN A 34 -60.53 42.11 -41.34
CA GLN A 34 -59.15 42.10 -41.83
C GLN A 34 -58.17 42.59 -40.77
N GLN A 35 -58.51 43.65 -40.02
CA GLN A 35 -57.67 44.13 -38.92
C GLN A 35 -57.51 43.07 -37.83
N LEU A 36 -58.61 42.45 -37.40
CA LEU A 36 -58.59 41.38 -36.40
C LEU A 36 -57.79 40.17 -36.89
N ASP A 37 -57.90 39.79 -38.16
CA ASP A 37 -57.13 38.67 -38.72
C ASP A 37 -55.63 38.96 -38.74
N VAL A 38 -55.23 40.18 -39.12
CA VAL A 38 -53.83 40.62 -39.08
C VAL A 38 -53.30 40.67 -37.65
N GLU A 39 -54.06 41.23 -36.71
CA GLU A 39 -53.67 41.29 -35.30
C GLU A 39 -53.56 39.90 -34.67
N TYR A 40 -54.51 39.00 -34.95
CA TYR A 40 -54.49 37.63 -34.46
C TYR A 40 -53.27 36.87 -35.01
N LYS A 41 -53.03 36.94 -36.32
CA LYS A 41 -51.84 36.32 -36.95
C LYS A 41 -50.55 36.85 -36.35
N LYS A 42 -50.46 38.16 -36.14
CA LYS A 42 -49.30 38.79 -35.49
C LYS A 42 -49.13 38.26 -34.07
N ARG A 43 -50.18 38.23 -33.26
CA ARG A 43 -50.13 37.74 -31.87
C ARG A 43 -49.68 36.28 -31.80
N VAL A 44 -50.19 35.43 -32.70
CA VAL A 44 -49.80 34.02 -32.79
C VAL A 44 -48.33 33.87 -33.19
N MET A 45 -47.86 34.70 -34.13
CA MET A 45 -46.46 34.70 -34.55
C MET A 45 -45.54 35.14 -33.40
N ASP A 46 -45.86 36.24 -32.73
CA ASP A 46 -45.09 36.77 -31.60
C ASP A 46 -44.99 35.73 -30.46
N MET A 47 -46.12 35.09 -30.10
CA MET A 47 -46.14 34.03 -29.08
C MET A 47 -45.31 32.80 -29.49
N LYS A 48 -45.34 32.42 -30.77
CA LYS A 48 -44.51 31.30 -31.26
C LYS A 48 -43.03 31.63 -31.17
N GLU A 49 -42.63 32.84 -31.57
CA GLU A 49 -41.24 33.27 -31.53
C GLU A 49 -40.71 33.31 -30.09
N GLU A 50 -41.51 33.82 -29.15
CA GLU A 50 -41.17 33.82 -27.72
C GLU A 50 -41.01 32.40 -27.17
N LEU A 51 -41.97 31.51 -27.44
CA LEU A 51 -41.92 30.11 -27.02
C LEU A 51 -40.72 29.36 -27.62
N GLU A 52 -40.43 29.55 -28.91
CA GLU A 52 -39.27 28.95 -29.55
C GLU A 52 -37.95 29.49 -28.97
N GLY A 53 -37.91 30.78 -28.65
CA GLY A 53 -36.78 31.43 -27.98
C GLY A 53 -36.53 30.87 -26.58
N GLU A 54 -37.59 30.72 -25.79
CA GLU A 54 -37.55 30.12 -24.46
C GLU A 54 -37.11 28.66 -24.52
N LEU A 55 -37.70 27.87 -25.41
CA LEU A 55 -37.39 26.45 -25.56
C LEU A 55 -35.92 26.24 -25.96
N ARG A 56 -35.41 27.02 -26.92
CA ARG A 56 -34.00 26.99 -27.30
C ARG A 56 -33.09 27.35 -26.13
N SER A 57 -33.46 28.36 -25.34
CA SER A 57 -32.69 28.77 -24.16
C SER A 57 -32.69 27.72 -23.06
N GLN A 58 -33.81 27.02 -22.85
CA GLN A 58 -33.89 25.90 -21.90
C GLN A 58 -33.06 24.71 -22.36
N LEU A 59 -33.19 24.29 -23.61
CA LEU A 59 -32.41 23.18 -24.17
C LEU A 59 -30.90 23.45 -24.11
N LYS A 60 -30.47 24.68 -24.39
CA LYS A 60 -29.06 25.08 -24.25
C LYS A 60 -28.57 24.95 -22.81
N ARG A 61 -29.34 25.46 -21.84
CA ARG A 61 -29.01 25.34 -20.41
C ARG A 61 -28.96 23.88 -19.96
N GLN A 62 -29.91 23.06 -20.41
CA GLN A 62 -29.96 21.65 -20.08
C GLN A 62 -28.78 20.88 -20.68
N ALA A 63 -28.44 21.15 -21.95
CA ALA A 63 -27.27 20.55 -22.59
C ALA A 63 -25.97 20.94 -21.88
N ALA A 64 -25.83 22.21 -21.47
CA ALA A 64 -24.70 22.67 -20.68
C ALA A 64 -24.62 21.96 -19.32
N ALA A 65 -25.72 21.92 -18.57
CA ALA A 65 -25.77 21.25 -17.26
C ALA A 65 -25.46 19.75 -17.35
N HIS A 66 -25.95 19.06 -18.39
CA HIS A 66 -25.62 17.66 -18.63
C HIS A 66 -24.15 17.46 -19.00
N SER A 67 -23.58 18.38 -19.80
CA SER A 67 -22.16 18.36 -20.15
C SER A 67 -21.28 18.57 -18.92
N ASP A 68 -21.63 19.54 -18.07
CA ASP A 68 -20.91 19.83 -16.83
C ASP A 68 -20.98 18.64 -15.87
N HIS A 69 -22.18 18.05 -15.70
CA HIS A 69 -22.33 16.86 -14.87
C HIS A 69 -21.51 15.67 -15.38
N LEU A 70 -21.48 15.45 -16.70
CA LEU A 70 -20.67 14.40 -17.30
C LEU A 70 -19.17 14.65 -17.06
N ALA A 71 -18.71 15.90 -17.18
CA ALA A 71 -17.34 16.26 -16.89
C ALA A 71 -16.97 15.98 -15.42
N ASP A 72 -17.85 16.33 -14.47
CA ASP A 72 -17.65 16.03 -13.05
C ASP A 72 -17.59 14.53 -12.77
N VAL A 73 -18.49 13.75 -13.37
CA VAL A 73 -18.52 12.28 -13.23
C VAL A 73 -17.24 11.67 -13.80
N LEU A 74 -16.81 12.10 -14.97
CA LEU A 74 -15.57 11.62 -15.60
C LEU A 74 -14.35 11.96 -14.75
N TYR A 75 -14.28 13.17 -14.20
CA TYR A 75 -13.20 13.58 -13.31
C TYR A 75 -13.13 12.71 -12.04
N VAL A 76 -14.28 12.42 -11.42
CA VAL A 76 -14.33 11.53 -10.25
C VAL A 76 -13.88 10.11 -10.64
N GLN A 77 -14.36 9.59 -11.78
CA GLN A 77 -13.97 8.26 -12.26
C GLN A 77 -12.47 8.14 -12.56
N GLU A 78 -11.89 9.16 -13.19
CA GLU A 78 -10.46 9.23 -13.47
C GLU A 78 -9.65 9.16 -12.17
N LYS A 79 -10.02 9.98 -11.19
CA LYS A 79 -9.37 10.00 -9.88
C LYS A 79 -9.52 8.68 -9.13
N ASP A 80 -10.68 8.05 -9.19
CA ASP A 80 -10.89 6.73 -8.58
C ASP A 80 -10.03 5.65 -9.24
N LEU A 81 -9.86 5.71 -10.57
CA LEU A 81 -8.98 4.81 -11.30
C LEU A 81 -7.52 5.05 -10.93
N GLU A 82 -7.06 6.29 -10.86
CA GLU A 82 -5.70 6.64 -10.43
C GLU A 82 -5.43 6.10 -9.02
N ASN A 83 -6.35 6.31 -8.08
CA ASN A 83 -6.23 5.80 -6.72
C ASN A 83 -6.16 4.27 -6.69
N LYS A 84 -7.03 3.59 -7.44
CA LYS A 84 -7.02 2.12 -7.54
C LYS A 84 -5.71 1.60 -8.13
N TRP A 85 -5.24 2.19 -9.22
CA TRP A 85 -3.98 1.80 -9.86
C TRP A 85 -2.78 2.05 -8.95
N SER A 86 -2.75 3.19 -8.24
CA SER A 86 -1.72 3.49 -7.27
C SER A 86 -1.68 2.45 -6.16
N SER A 87 -2.84 2.06 -5.60
CA SER A 87 -2.94 1.01 -4.59
C SER A 87 -2.45 -0.35 -5.13
N ILE A 88 -2.94 -0.79 -6.28
CA ILE A 88 -2.54 -2.06 -6.90
C ILE A 88 -1.03 -2.08 -7.20
N LEU A 89 -0.50 -0.97 -7.69
CA LEU A 89 0.94 -0.86 -7.98
C LEU A 89 1.75 -0.95 -6.69
N GLN A 90 1.34 -0.25 -5.64
CA GLN A 90 2.00 -0.29 -4.33
C GLN A 90 1.95 -1.70 -3.73
N ASP A 91 0.80 -2.37 -3.80
CA ASP A 91 0.64 -3.75 -3.30
C ASP A 91 1.53 -4.73 -4.08
N LYS A 92 1.60 -4.61 -5.41
CA LYS A 92 2.51 -5.44 -6.23
C LYS A 92 3.97 -5.20 -5.88
N VAL A 93 4.38 -3.93 -5.79
CA VAL A 93 5.75 -3.56 -5.42
C VAL A 93 6.08 -4.09 -4.03
N GLN A 94 5.15 -4.02 -3.08
CA GLN A 94 5.37 -4.55 -1.74
C GLN A 94 5.46 -6.07 -1.76
N SER A 95 4.57 -6.75 -2.47
CA SER A 95 4.58 -8.21 -2.58
C SER A 95 5.89 -8.75 -3.19
N GLU A 96 6.42 -8.10 -4.23
CA GLU A 96 7.73 -8.44 -4.80
C GLU A 96 8.87 -8.18 -3.82
N LYS A 97 8.84 -7.07 -3.07
CA LYS A 97 9.85 -6.85 -2.01
C LYS A 97 9.81 -7.96 -0.96
N ASP A 98 8.62 -8.37 -0.54
CA ASP A 98 8.44 -9.39 0.49
C ASP A 98 8.91 -10.78 0.00
N THR A 99 8.68 -11.12 -1.28
CA THR A 99 9.19 -12.35 -1.89
C THR A 99 10.71 -12.33 -1.99
N TYR A 100 11.32 -11.22 -2.41
CA TYR A 100 12.78 -11.07 -2.45
C TYR A 100 13.40 -11.17 -1.05
N LEU A 101 12.85 -10.48 -0.06
CA LEU A 101 13.33 -10.53 1.32
C LEU A 101 13.22 -11.93 1.91
N SER A 102 12.12 -12.65 1.62
CA SER A 102 11.94 -14.04 2.05
C SER A 102 12.98 -14.97 1.41
N SER A 103 13.27 -14.79 0.12
CA SER A 103 14.31 -15.55 -0.59
C SER A 103 15.71 -15.25 0.00
N LEU A 104 16.01 -13.99 0.26
CA LEU A 104 17.27 -13.58 0.87
C LEU A 104 17.44 -14.16 2.27
N ALA A 105 16.41 -14.11 3.11
CA ALA A 105 16.42 -14.70 4.44
C ALA A 105 16.66 -16.21 4.39
N LYS A 106 16.06 -16.91 3.42
CA LYS A 106 16.30 -18.34 3.20
C LYS A 106 17.76 -18.61 2.84
N ILE A 107 18.33 -17.88 1.88
CA ILE A 107 19.73 -18.03 1.46
C ILE A 107 20.67 -17.72 2.62
N GLN A 108 20.40 -16.65 3.39
CA GLN A 108 21.19 -16.28 4.56
C GLN A 108 21.15 -17.38 5.63
N GLY A 109 19.98 -17.98 5.88
CA GLY A 109 19.85 -19.13 6.78
C GLY A 109 20.64 -20.35 6.31
N GLN A 110 20.59 -20.66 5.01
CA GLN A 110 21.39 -21.74 4.41
C GLN A 110 22.89 -21.48 4.54
N LEU A 111 23.33 -20.25 4.25
CA LEU A 111 24.73 -19.85 4.38
C LEU A 111 25.20 -19.97 5.84
N HIS A 112 24.40 -19.50 6.80
CA HIS A 112 24.73 -19.63 8.21
C HIS A 112 24.80 -21.10 8.65
N GLY A 113 23.89 -21.94 8.15
CA GLY A 113 23.93 -23.39 8.38
C GLY A 113 25.21 -24.03 7.85
N LEU A 114 25.63 -23.68 6.63
CA LEU A 114 26.89 -24.16 6.04
C LEU A 114 28.12 -23.65 6.81
N GLN A 115 28.14 -22.37 7.20
CA GLN A 115 29.20 -21.81 8.02
C GLN A 115 29.33 -22.53 9.35
N SER A 116 28.21 -22.78 10.03
CA SER A 116 28.18 -23.52 11.29
C SER A 116 28.70 -24.96 11.11
N PHE A 117 28.25 -25.65 10.06
CA PHE A 117 28.75 -26.99 9.73
C PHE A 117 30.26 -27.02 9.50
N LEU A 118 30.80 -26.12 8.67
CA LEU A 118 32.23 -26.05 8.38
C LEU A 118 33.06 -25.70 9.62
N VAL A 119 32.55 -24.80 10.48
CA VAL A 119 33.20 -24.47 11.75
C VAL A 119 33.16 -25.66 12.71
N LEU A 120 32.07 -26.43 12.73
CA LEU A 120 31.96 -27.68 13.52
C LEU A 120 32.94 -28.75 13.05
N ASP A 121 33.05 -28.97 11.74
CA ASP A 121 34.01 -29.92 11.14
C ASP A 121 35.46 -29.49 11.41
N ALA A 122 35.73 -28.18 11.36
CA ALA A 122 37.04 -27.63 11.70
C ALA A 122 37.43 -27.80 13.19
N PHE A 123 36.47 -28.04 14.09
CA PHE A 123 36.75 -28.30 15.51
C PHE A 123 37.24 -29.73 15.79
N GLU A 124 37.21 -30.65 14.82
CA GLU A 124 37.73 -32.03 15.01
C GLU A 124 39.25 -32.16 14.79
N TYR A 125 39.93 -31.12 14.30
CA TYR A 125 41.35 -31.23 13.94
C TYR A 125 42.28 -30.54 14.95
N LEU A 126 43.05 -31.33 15.69
CA LEU A 126 44.31 -30.85 16.27
C LEU A 126 45.39 -30.94 15.19
N PRO A 127 46.18 -29.88 14.91
CA PRO A 127 47.32 -30.01 14.01
C PRO A 127 48.30 -31.05 14.56
N GLY A 128 48.77 -31.96 13.72
CA GLY A 128 49.59 -33.11 14.14
C GLY A 128 50.92 -32.75 14.84
N SER A 129 51.36 -31.48 14.78
CA SER A 129 52.46 -30.92 15.57
C SER A 129 52.16 -30.86 17.07
N GLU A 130 50.92 -30.56 17.46
CA GLU A 130 50.50 -30.48 18.87
C GLU A 130 50.34 -31.86 19.49
N VAL A 131 49.96 -32.87 18.69
CA VAL A 131 49.97 -34.28 19.10
C VAL A 131 51.39 -34.76 19.43
N ARG A 132 52.41 -34.12 18.87
CA ARG A 132 53.83 -34.39 19.13
C ARG A 132 54.45 -33.49 20.22
N ASN A 133 53.65 -32.72 20.97
CA ASN A 133 54.10 -31.78 22.00
C ASN A 133 55.08 -30.70 21.49
N GLU A 134 54.93 -30.25 20.25
CA GLU A 134 55.67 -29.08 19.74
C GLU A 134 55.13 -27.78 20.37
N GLU A 135 55.97 -26.75 20.47
CA GLU A 135 55.59 -25.46 21.08
C GLU A 135 54.46 -24.77 20.29
N VAL A 136 53.41 -24.37 21.01
CA VAL A 136 52.25 -23.69 20.42
C VAL A 136 52.46 -22.17 20.44
N ALA A 137 52.38 -21.53 19.27
CA ALA A 137 52.44 -20.07 19.14
C ALA A 137 51.12 -19.41 19.59
N VAL A 138 51.00 -19.20 20.91
CA VAL A 138 49.79 -18.70 21.60
C VAL A 138 49.24 -17.39 21.01
N ASP A 139 50.11 -16.52 20.48
CA ASP A 139 49.71 -15.20 19.94
C ASP A 139 48.98 -15.26 18.59
N SER A 140 49.08 -16.39 17.88
CA SER A 140 48.43 -16.58 16.57
C SER A 140 47.09 -17.32 16.62
N LEU A 141 46.68 -17.81 17.79
CA LEU A 141 45.49 -18.63 17.90
C LEU A 141 44.21 -17.78 17.80
N SER A 142 43.29 -18.20 16.92
CA SER A 142 41.92 -17.67 16.87
C SER A 142 41.08 -18.14 18.06
N ILE A 143 39.95 -17.46 18.31
CA ILE A 143 38.95 -17.92 19.30
C ILE A 143 38.49 -19.35 18.97
N TYR A 144 38.29 -19.63 17.68
CA TYR A 144 37.87 -20.96 17.21
C TYR A 144 38.95 -22.02 17.47
N ASP A 145 40.21 -21.69 17.22
CA ASP A 145 41.36 -22.55 17.50
C ASP A 145 41.46 -22.95 18.97
N ILE A 146 41.23 -21.99 19.86
CA ILE A 146 41.24 -22.20 21.32
C ILE A 146 40.11 -23.13 21.74
N LEU A 147 38.89 -22.91 21.22
CA LEU A 147 37.73 -23.74 21.53
C LEU A 147 37.87 -25.17 20.98
N ALA A 148 38.45 -25.33 19.78
CA ALA A 148 38.78 -26.65 19.20
C ALA A 148 39.67 -27.46 20.15
N ARG A 149 40.79 -26.85 20.58
CA ARG A 149 41.78 -27.47 21.45
C ARG A 149 41.22 -27.79 22.83
N ALA A 150 40.44 -26.86 23.40
CA ALA A 150 39.77 -27.08 24.68
C ALA A 150 38.80 -28.26 24.64
N ARG A 151 38.02 -28.39 23.56
CA ARG A 151 37.09 -29.53 23.33
C ARG A 151 37.85 -30.84 23.16
N TYR A 152 38.88 -30.85 22.32
CA TYR A 152 39.71 -32.03 22.12
C TYR A 152 40.34 -32.53 23.44
N CYS A 153 40.86 -31.63 24.28
CA CYS A 153 41.38 -32.00 25.59
C CYS A 153 40.30 -32.58 26.51
N LEU A 154 39.06 -32.11 26.44
CA LEU A 154 37.94 -32.69 27.19
C LEU A 154 37.61 -34.11 26.73
N GLU A 155 37.63 -34.37 25.42
CA GLU A 155 37.39 -35.72 24.88
C GLU A 155 38.48 -36.73 25.30
N LYS A 156 39.69 -36.25 25.61
CA LYS A 156 40.80 -37.05 26.15
C LYS A 156 40.85 -37.10 27.68
N ASP A 157 39.84 -36.56 28.35
CA ASP A 157 39.76 -36.44 29.82
C ASP A 157 40.89 -35.58 30.44
N ASP A 158 41.57 -34.77 29.63
CA ASP A 158 42.55 -33.78 30.09
C ASP A 158 41.89 -32.44 30.38
N LEU A 159 41.14 -32.41 31.48
CA LEU A 159 40.46 -31.19 31.95
C LEU A 159 41.45 -30.06 32.26
N CYS A 160 42.69 -30.39 32.67
CA CYS A 160 43.71 -29.40 33.01
C CYS A 160 44.15 -28.60 31.77
N MET A 161 44.49 -29.30 30.69
CA MET A 161 44.84 -28.66 29.42
C MET A 161 43.66 -27.93 28.79
N SER A 162 42.45 -28.45 28.93
CA SER A 162 41.23 -27.76 28.48
C SER A 162 41.07 -26.39 29.17
N VAL A 163 41.20 -26.35 30.50
CA VAL A 163 41.15 -25.09 31.27
C VAL A 163 42.26 -24.13 30.87
N ARG A 164 43.46 -24.63 30.56
CA ARG A 164 44.57 -23.79 30.07
C ARG A 164 44.24 -23.12 28.74
N TYR A 165 43.72 -23.86 27.76
CA TYR A 165 43.28 -23.29 26.49
C TYR A 165 42.15 -22.28 26.69
N MET A 166 41.10 -22.64 27.45
CA MET A 166 39.97 -21.74 27.70
C MET A 166 40.37 -20.43 28.41
N ASN A 167 41.46 -20.42 29.20
CA ASN A 167 42.00 -19.20 29.80
C ASN A 167 42.67 -18.24 28.79
N LEU A 168 43.01 -18.70 27.58
CA LEU A 168 43.55 -17.88 26.50
C LEU A 168 42.47 -17.02 25.82
N LEU A 169 41.18 -17.32 26.02
CA LEU A 169 40.08 -16.53 25.51
C LEU A 169 40.13 -15.09 26.05
N ARG A 170 39.73 -14.14 25.19
CA ARG A 170 39.70 -12.70 25.47
C ARG A 170 38.32 -12.10 25.15
N GLY A 171 38.01 -10.95 25.76
CA GLY A 171 36.76 -10.22 25.54
C GLY A 171 35.51 -11.00 25.95
N GLU A 172 34.44 -10.90 25.16
CA GLU A 172 33.14 -11.52 25.47
C GLU A 172 33.20 -13.05 25.52
N ALA A 173 34.03 -13.68 24.69
CA ALA A 173 34.21 -15.14 24.74
C ALA A 173 34.71 -15.61 26.12
N ARG A 174 35.58 -14.83 26.78
CA ARG A 174 36.07 -15.10 28.13
C ARG A 174 34.98 -14.92 29.18
N ASN A 175 34.16 -13.89 29.03
CA ASN A 175 33.05 -13.61 29.96
C ASN A 175 32.06 -14.78 29.95
N VAL A 176 31.68 -15.27 28.78
CA VAL A 176 30.81 -16.44 28.63
C VAL A 176 31.46 -17.70 29.21
N ALA A 177 32.75 -17.91 28.96
CA ALA A 177 33.49 -19.06 29.47
C ALA A 177 33.77 -19.01 31.00
N SER A 178 33.60 -17.87 31.66
CA SER A 178 34.00 -17.66 33.06
C SER A 178 33.31 -18.60 34.05
N GLY A 179 32.00 -18.85 33.85
CA GLY A 179 31.23 -19.77 34.69
C GLY A 179 31.74 -21.21 34.58
N TRP A 180 31.97 -21.67 33.34
CA TRP A 180 32.54 -22.99 33.09
C TRP A 180 33.96 -23.12 33.66
N LEU A 181 34.81 -22.12 33.48
CA LEU A 181 36.17 -22.09 34.02
C LEU A 181 36.21 -22.21 35.54
N LYS A 182 35.24 -21.60 36.23
CA LYS A 182 35.12 -21.67 37.69
C LYS A 182 34.81 -23.10 38.15
N GLU A 183 33.81 -23.74 37.55
CA GLU A 183 33.42 -25.11 37.91
C GLU A 183 34.49 -26.15 37.54
N ALA A 184 35.12 -25.99 36.37
CA ALA A 184 36.23 -26.85 35.95
C ALA A 184 37.41 -26.76 36.92
N ARG A 185 37.75 -25.56 37.40
CA ARG A 185 38.80 -25.37 38.40
C ARG A 185 38.42 -26.03 39.74
N LEU A 186 37.20 -25.83 40.22
CA LEU A 186 36.71 -26.46 41.43
C LEU A 186 36.80 -28.00 41.34
N THR A 187 36.47 -28.57 40.18
CA THR A 187 36.59 -30.01 39.93
C THR A 187 38.03 -30.49 39.99
N LEU A 188 38.99 -29.74 39.44
CA LEU A 188 40.41 -30.09 39.55
C LEU A 188 40.93 -30.00 40.99
N GLU A 189 40.54 -28.97 41.73
CA GLU A 189 40.91 -28.76 43.13
C GLU A 189 40.38 -29.87 44.04
N THR A 190 39.10 -30.25 43.87
CA THR A 190 38.50 -31.37 44.60
C THR A 190 39.18 -32.70 44.30
N ARG A 191 39.55 -32.95 43.04
CA ARG A 191 40.29 -34.15 42.65
C ARG A 191 41.68 -34.19 43.30
N GLN A 192 42.39 -33.06 43.29
CA GLN A 192 43.70 -32.93 43.93
C GLN A 192 43.62 -33.17 45.45
N ALA A 193 42.61 -32.59 46.12
CA ALA A 193 42.38 -32.81 47.54
C ALA A 193 42.09 -34.29 47.86
N ALA A 194 41.26 -34.96 47.05
CA ALA A 194 40.98 -36.38 47.20
C ALA A 194 42.23 -37.25 47.04
N TYR A 195 43.07 -36.97 46.03
CA TYR A 195 44.35 -37.68 45.86
C TYR A 195 45.29 -37.49 47.04
N ALA A 196 45.39 -36.27 47.58
CA ALA A 196 46.22 -36.00 48.75
C ALA A 196 45.75 -36.80 49.98
N LEU A 197 44.44 -36.89 50.22
CA LEU A 197 43.86 -37.68 51.30
C LEU A 197 44.10 -39.18 51.12
N LEU A 198 43.92 -39.71 49.90
CA LEU A 198 44.19 -41.10 49.58
C LEU A 198 45.67 -41.45 49.76
N ALA A 199 46.58 -40.58 49.29
CA ALA A 199 48.02 -40.77 49.47
C ALA A 199 48.41 -40.77 50.96
N HIS A 200 47.81 -39.89 51.76
CA HIS A 200 48.01 -39.86 53.20
C HIS A 200 47.47 -41.12 53.91
N ALA A 201 46.28 -41.59 53.53
CA ALA A 201 45.70 -42.83 54.06
C ALA A 201 46.54 -44.05 53.68
N ALA A 202 47.06 -44.12 52.44
CA ALA A 202 47.96 -45.18 52.00
C ALA A 202 49.28 -45.17 52.78
N ALA A 203 49.88 -43.99 52.98
CA ALA A 203 51.14 -43.86 53.72
C ALA A 203 51.00 -44.23 55.21
N THR A 204 49.90 -43.82 55.86
CA THR A 204 49.64 -44.17 57.27
C THR A 204 49.30 -45.65 57.43
N ALA A 205 48.60 -46.28 56.48
CA ALA A 205 48.36 -47.72 56.48
C ALA A 205 49.66 -48.53 56.33
N VAL A 206 50.61 -48.06 55.50
CA VAL A 206 51.94 -48.68 55.35
C VAL A 206 52.79 -48.50 56.61
N GLN A 207 52.61 -47.43 57.38
CA GLN A 207 53.30 -47.23 58.67
C GLN A 207 52.68 -48.01 59.85
N ALA A 208 51.44 -48.47 59.71
CA ALA A 208 50.73 -49.26 60.71
C ALA A 208 50.92 -50.78 60.56
N LEU A 209 51.63 -51.22 59.50
CA LEU A 209 52.10 -52.59 59.25
C LEU A 209 53.56 -52.73 59.70
#